data_AF-A0A359EAS5-F1
#
_entry.id   AF-A0A359EAS5-F1
#
_cell.length_a   1.000
_cell.length_b   1.000
_cell.length_c   1.000
_cell.angle_alpha   90.00
_cell.angle_beta   90.00
_cell.angle_gamma   90.00
#
_symmetry.space_group_name_H-M   'P 1'
#
loop_
_entity.id
_entity.type
_entity.pdbx_description
1 polymer ?
#
loop_
_entity_poly.entity_id
_entity_poly.type
_entity_poly.pdbx_seq_one_letter_code
_entity_poly.pdbx_strand_id
1 'polypeptide(L)'
;MKFPRRLALQQRVIPAYRSPFFDLLARACEGGLTLFAGQPLSVESIPTATDFAAADFTPARNRHFRDPQSSLYQCWQDGITNWLERENPAALIVEANPRYLSTRRAVNWMHARNRPVLGWGLGSPRGGNPIERRFRLNFLRSLDGVIAYSRRGAEEYRALGLGRVFTAFNAV
;
A
#
# COMPACT_ATOMS: atom_id res chain seq x y z
N MET A 1 -19.44 -9.61 8.55
CA MET A 1 -19.56 -9.64 7.08
C MET A 1 -18.18 -9.94 6.51
N LYS A 2 -18.03 -10.90 5.59
CA LYS A 2 -16.75 -11.22 4.94
C LYS A 2 -16.72 -10.63 3.52
N PHE A 3 -15.54 -10.32 3.02
CA PHE A 3 -15.33 -9.90 1.64
C PHE A 3 -15.26 -11.16 0.75
N PRO A 4 -16.16 -11.35 -0.23
CA PRO A 4 -16.32 -12.64 -0.91
C PRO A 4 -15.26 -12.93 -1.99
N ARG A 5 -14.30 -12.02 -2.21
CA ARG A 5 -13.33 -12.11 -3.30
C ARG A 5 -11.90 -12.07 -2.77
N ARG A 6 -10.93 -12.35 -3.65
CA ARG A 6 -9.50 -12.23 -3.33
C ARG A 6 -9.10 -10.76 -3.20
N LEU A 7 -8.40 -10.45 -2.12
CA LEU A 7 -7.81 -9.14 -1.86
C LEU A 7 -6.29 -9.22 -2.07
N ALA A 8 -5.73 -8.21 -2.71
CA ALA A 8 -4.28 -8.03 -2.78
C ALA A 8 -3.84 -6.83 -1.93
N LEU A 9 -2.68 -6.95 -1.28
CA LEU A 9 -2.11 -5.86 -0.49
C LEU A 9 -0.61 -5.73 -0.76
N GLN A 10 -0.20 -4.54 -1.17
CA GLN A 10 1.20 -4.20 -1.43
C GLN A 10 1.73 -3.23 -0.38
N GLN A 11 2.89 -3.57 0.21
CA GLN A 11 3.71 -2.66 1.03
C GLN A 11 5.15 -2.66 0.53
N ARG A 12 5.93 -1.62 0.86
CA ARG A 12 7.39 -1.71 0.61
C ARG A 12 8.00 -2.80 1.48
N VAL A 13 7.64 -2.79 2.75
CA VAL A 13 8.10 -3.70 3.80
C VAL A 13 6.93 -4.00 4.72
N ILE A 14 6.80 -5.24 5.19
CA ILE A 14 5.82 -5.63 6.22
C ILE A 14 6.58 -5.84 7.55
N PRO A 15 6.44 -4.94 8.53
CA PRO A 15 6.96 -5.15 9.87
C PRO A 15 6.34 -6.37 10.55
N ALA A 16 7.13 -7.11 11.33
CA ALA A 16 6.70 -8.35 11.98
C ALA A 16 5.46 -8.17 12.88
N TYR A 17 5.36 -7.03 13.58
CA TYR A 17 4.22 -6.74 14.45
C TYR A 17 2.88 -6.65 13.70
N ARG A 18 2.88 -6.44 12.38
CA ARG A 18 1.67 -6.37 11.56
C ARG A 18 1.14 -7.73 11.12
N SER A 19 1.92 -8.80 11.30
CA SER A 19 1.52 -10.14 10.87
C SER A 19 0.15 -10.58 11.42
N PRO A 20 -0.15 -10.41 12.73
CA PRO A 20 -1.47 -10.76 13.27
C PRO A 20 -2.62 -10.00 12.63
N PHE A 21 -2.40 -8.72 12.29
CA PHE A 21 -3.40 -7.93 11.59
C PHE A 21 -3.66 -8.47 10.18
N PHE A 22 -2.61 -8.81 9.42
CA PHE A 22 -2.79 -9.35 8.07
C PHE A 22 -3.43 -10.74 8.08
N ASP A 23 -3.17 -11.57 9.08
CA ASP A 23 -3.87 -12.84 9.26
C ASP A 23 -5.36 -12.63 9.59
N LEU A 24 -5.69 -11.63 10.41
CA LEU A 24 -7.08 -11.27 10.67
C LEU A 24 -7.78 -10.78 9.39
N LEU A 25 -7.10 -9.93 8.61
CA LEU A 25 -7.61 -9.43 7.34
C LEU A 25 -7.82 -10.55 6.32
N ALA A 26 -6.89 -11.51 6.25
CA ALA A 26 -7.00 -12.68 5.41
C ALA A 26 -8.24 -13.52 5.75
N ARG A 27 -8.51 -13.75 7.03
CA ARG A 27 -9.71 -14.49 7.49
C ARG A 27 -11.02 -13.77 7.17
N ALA A 28 -10.96 -12.46 6.96
CA ALA A 28 -12.10 -11.65 6.53
C ALA A 28 -12.34 -11.71 5.01
N CYS A 29 -11.43 -12.30 4.22
CA CYS A 29 -11.54 -12.43 2.77
C CYS A 29 -11.77 -13.90 2.36
N GLU A 30 -12.94 -14.22 1.81
CA GLU A 30 -13.27 -15.60 1.40
C GLU A 30 -12.40 -16.10 0.24
N GLY A 31 -12.00 -15.20 -0.67
CA GLY A 31 -11.07 -15.53 -1.76
C GLY A 31 -9.59 -15.52 -1.34
N GLY A 32 -9.30 -15.29 -0.06
CA GLY A 32 -7.96 -15.14 0.50
C GLY A 32 -7.38 -13.74 0.36
N LEU A 33 -6.25 -13.53 1.03
CA LEU A 33 -5.42 -12.33 0.96
C LEU A 33 -4.04 -12.71 0.41
N THR A 34 -3.59 -12.00 -0.61
CA THR A 34 -2.21 -12.09 -1.12
C THR A 34 -1.44 -10.82 -0.77
N LEU A 35 -0.25 -11.00 -0.23
CA LEU A 35 0.65 -9.95 0.25
C LEU A 35 1.86 -9.84 -0.68
N PHE A 36 2.26 -8.60 -0.99
CA PHE A 36 3.44 -8.31 -1.79
C PHE A 36 4.30 -7.26 -1.09
N ALA A 37 5.45 -7.70 -0.58
CA ALA A 37 6.40 -6.82 0.08
C ALA A 37 7.82 -7.32 -0.05
N GLY A 38 8.77 -6.39 -0.02
CA GLY A 38 10.19 -6.69 -0.04
C GLY A 38 10.85 -6.47 1.30
N GLN A 39 12.17 -6.53 1.29
CA GLN A 39 13.01 -6.33 2.47
C GLN A 39 13.36 -4.85 2.66
N PRO A 40 13.52 -4.37 3.91
CA PRO A 40 14.07 -3.05 4.20
C PRO A 40 15.54 -2.97 3.80
N LEU A 41 16.12 -1.77 3.79
CA LEU A 41 17.58 -1.66 3.82
C LEU A 41 18.10 -2.13 5.18
N SER A 42 19.32 -2.67 5.21
CA SER A 42 19.99 -3.13 6.42
C SER A 42 20.09 -2.04 7.50
N VAL A 43 20.22 -0.78 7.10
CA VAL A 43 20.30 0.39 8.01
C VAL A 43 18.99 0.73 8.71
N GLU A 44 17.85 0.21 8.24
CA GLU A 44 16.53 0.55 8.80
C GLU A 44 16.18 -0.31 10.03
N SER A 45 16.85 -1.44 10.25
CA SER A 45 16.65 -2.33 11.41
C SER A 45 15.18 -2.69 11.69
N ILE A 46 14.39 -2.91 10.64
CA ILE A 46 12.96 -3.27 10.75
C ILE A 46 12.84 -4.80 10.73
N PRO A 47 12.40 -5.46 11.82
CA PRO A 47 12.07 -6.87 11.79
C PRO A 47 10.87 -7.10 10.86
N THR A 48 11.00 -8.00 9.89
CA THR A 48 9.96 -8.28 8.89
C THR A 48 9.27 -9.61 9.12
N ALA A 49 7.98 -9.70 8.80
CA ALA A 49 7.30 -10.99 8.66
C ALA A 49 7.37 -11.47 7.21
N THR A 50 7.74 -12.74 7.04
CA THR A 50 7.67 -13.47 5.76
C THR A 50 6.69 -14.64 5.83
N ASP A 51 6.35 -15.09 7.04
CA ASP A 51 5.43 -16.19 7.30
C ASP A 51 4.15 -15.65 7.94
N PHE A 52 3.02 -16.07 7.37
CA PHE A 52 1.67 -15.68 7.78
C PHE A 52 0.82 -16.94 7.90
N ALA A 53 -0.06 -17.00 8.91
CA ALA A 53 -0.87 -18.19 9.16
C ALA A 53 -2.06 -18.33 8.19
N ALA A 54 -2.53 -17.23 7.61
CA ALA A 54 -3.73 -17.19 6.77
C ALA A 54 -3.57 -16.43 5.44
N ALA A 55 -2.48 -15.68 5.25
CA ALA A 55 -2.23 -14.89 4.04
C ALA A 55 -1.17 -15.53 3.13
N ASP A 56 -1.38 -15.46 1.81
CA ASP A 56 -0.39 -15.86 0.82
C ASP A 56 0.68 -14.75 0.72
N PHE A 57 1.96 -15.05 0.92
CA PHE A 57 3.04 -14.05 0.81
C PHE A 57 3.87 -14.24 -0.47
N THR A 58 4.02 -13.15 -1.24
CA THR A 58 4.93 -13.07 -2.38
C THR A 58 6.06 -12.09 -2.06
N PRO A 59 7.32 -12.55 -1.96
CA PRO A 59 8.44 -11.65 -1.73
C PRO A 59 8.69 -10.79 -2.97
N ALA A 60 8.82 -9.48 -2.75
CA ALA A 60 9.19 -8.50 -3.76
C ALA A 60 10.68 -8.14 -3.64
N ARG A 61 11.31 -7.78 -4.78
CA ARG A 61 12.65 -7.18 -4.76
C ARG A 61 12.53 -5.66 -4.78
N ASN A 62 12.90 -5.03 -3.67
CA ASN A 62 12.96 -3.58 -3.55
C ASN A 62 14.28 -3.06 -4.14
N ARG A 63 14.19 -2.13 -5.10
CA ARG A 63 15.32 -1.32 -5.59
C ARG A 63 15.19 0.07 -5.03
N HIS A 64 16.15 0.43 -4.20
CA HIS A 64 16.20 1.70 -3.49
C HIS A 64 17.05 2.68 -4.30
N PHE A 65 16.49 3.82 -4.65
CA PHE A 65 17.22 4.93 -5.25
C PHE A 65 17.34 6.03 -4.20
N ARG A 66 18.58 6.39 -3.85
CA ARG A 66 18.94 7.25 -2.70
C ARG A 66 18.65 6.58 -1.35
N ASP A 67 19.16 7.21 -0.30
CA ASP A 67 18.95 6.80 1.08
C ASP A 67 17.47 7.04 1.50
N PRO A 68 16.82 6.12 2.25
CA PRO A 68 15.45 6.29 2.75
C PRO A 68 15.19 7.56 3.55
N GLN A 69 16.22 8.10 4.21
CA GLN A 69 16.14 9.36 4.96
C GLN A 69 16.13 10.59 4.04
N SER A 70 16.50 10.43 2.77
CA SER A 70 16.50 11.52 1.79
C SER A 70 15.10 11.89 1.34
N SER A 71 14.85 13.19 1.13
CA SER A 71 13.65 13.67 0.45
C SER A 71 13.54 13.21 -1.01
N LEU A 72 14.66 12.77 -1.61
CA LEU A 72 14.74 12.26 -2.98
C LEU A 72 14.62 10.73 -3.07
N TYR A 73 14.37 10.07 -1.95
CA TYR A 73 14.20 8.61 -1.91
C TYR A 73 13.09 8.15 -2.85
N GLN A 74 13.40 7.14 -3.65
CA GLN A 74 12.43 6.43 -4.49
C GLN A 74 12.63 4.93 -4.36
N CYS A 75 11.54 4.18 -4.42
CA CYS A 75 11.56 2.72 -4.39
C CYS A 75 10.88 2.17 -5.64
N TRP A 76 11.47 1.11 -6.18
CA TRP A 76 10.88 0.30 -7.23
C TRP A 76 10.76 -1.15 -6.76
N GLN A 77 9.57 -1.74 -6.86
CA GLN A 77 9.37 -3.15 -6.55
C GLN A 77 9.21 -3.96 -7.84
N ASP A 78 10.17 -4.85 -8.09
CA ASP A 78 10.17 -5.70 -9.29
C ASP A 78 9.01 -6.70 -9.26
N GLY A 79 8.37 -6.91 -10.42
CA GLY A 79 7.39 -7.98 -10.59
C GLY A 79 5.97 -7.69 -10.09
N ILE A 80 5.66 -6.44 -9.67
CA ILE A 80 4.33 -6.09 -9.14
C ILE A 80 3.19 -6.43 -10.12
N THR A 81 3.38 -6.21 -11.43
CA THR A 81 2.35 -6.52 -12.43
C THR A 81 2.21 -8.03 -12.63
N ASN A 82 3.32 -8.76 -12.70
CA ASN A 82 3.31 -10.22 -12.84
C ASN A 82 2.63 -10.89 -11.64
N TRP A 83 2.84 -10.34 -10.43
CA TRP A 83 2.12 -10.74 -9.22
C TRP A 83 0.61 -10.52 -9.37
N LEU A 84 0.18 -9.33 -9.79
CA LEU A 84 -1.25 -9.05 -10.00
C LEU A 84 -1.89 -9.95 -11.06
N GLU A 85 -1.16 -10.27 -12.13
CA GLU A 85 -1.63 -11.18 -13.18
C GLU A 85 -1.86 -12.60 -12.67
N ARG A 86 -0.91 -13.11 -11.88
CA ARG A 86 -1.02 -14.44 -11.28
C ARG A 86 -2.13 -14.52 -10.24
N GLU A 87 -2.21 -13.54 -9.34
CA GLU A 87 -3.16 -13.56 -8.23
C GLU A 87 -4.56 -13.10 -8.61
N ASN A 88 -4.68 -12.32 -9.68
CA ASN A 88 -5.94 -11.85 -10.25
C ASN A 88 -6.93 -11.27 -9.19
N PRO A 89 -6.51 -10.36 -8.30
CA PRO A 89 -7.31 -9.93 -7.16
C PRO A 89 -8.50 -9.06 -7.60
N ALA A 90 -9.60 -9.08 -6.85
CA ALA A 90 -10.76 -8.24 -7.15
C ALA A 90 -10.63 -6.80 -6.65
N ALA A 91 -9.76 -6.57 -5.65
CA ALA A 91 -9.42 -5.25 -5.13
C ALA A 91 -7.95 -5.23 -4.70
N LEU A 92 -7.33 -4.06 -4.72
CA LEU A 92 -5.94 -3.86 -4.33
C LEU A 92 -5.85 -2.78 -3.25
N ILE A 93 -5.10 -3.06 -2.19
CA ILE A 93 -4.65 -2.07 -1.23
C ILE A 93 -3.16 -1.83 -1.46
N VAL A 94 -2.75 -0.57 -1.59
CA VAL A 94 -1.34 -0.19 -1.74
C VAL A 94 -0.93 0.74 -0.61
N GLU A 95 0.34 0.69 -0.21
CA GLU A 95 0.88 1.75 0.62
C GLU A 95 0.73 3.10 -0.10
N ALA A 96 0.10 4.08 0.55
CA ALA A 96 -0.20 5.39 -0.03
C ALA A 96 1.03 6.30 -0.09
N ASN A 97 2.14 5.78 -0.64
CA ASN A 97 3.41 6.47 -0.72
C ASN A 97 3.79 6.71 -2.19
N PRO A 98 3.76 7.96 -2.68
CA PRO A 98 4.06 8.26 -4.08
C PRO A 98 5.51 7.96 -4.47
N ARG A 99 6.42 7.82 -3.49
CA ARG A 99 7.82 7.47 -3.74
C ARG A 99 7.99 6.05 -4.27
N TYR A 100 6.94 5.23 -4.27
CA TYR A 100 6.96 3.86 -4.77
C TYR A 100 6.48 3.84 -6.22
N LEU A 101 7.45 3.97 -7.13
CA LEU A 101 7.19 4.25 -8.54
C LEU A 101 6.44 3.12 -9.24
N SER A 102 6.73 1.87 -8.84
CA SER A 102 6.08 0.67 -9.37
C SER A 102 4.58 0.63 -9.07
N THR A 103 4.11 1.29 -8.00
CA THR A 103 2.71 1.29 -7.59
C THR A 103 1.78 1.92 -8.64
N ARG A 104 2.25 2.91 -9.42
CA ARG A 104 1.44 3.45 -10.53
C ARG A 104 1.14 2.41 -11.61
N ARG A 105 2.06 1.48 -11.86
CA ARG A 105 1.81 0.37 -12.80
C ARG A 105 0.73 -0.57 -12.28
N ALA A 106 0.75 -0.87 -10.98
CA ALA A 106 -0.29 -1.67 -10.33
C ALA A 106 -1.66 -1.00 -10.39
N VAL A 107 -1.74 0.30 -10.10
CA VAL A 107 -2.96 1.09 -10.21
C VAL A 107 -3.54 1.00 -11.63
N ASN A 108 -2.73 1.30 -12.64
CA ASN A 108 -3.17 1.25 -14.04
C ASN A 108 -3.62 -0.15 -14.45
N TRP A 109 -2.94 -1.20 -13.99
CA TRP A 109 -3.30 -2.59 -14.30
C TRP A 109 -4.67 -2.98 -13.72
N MET A 110 -4.96 -2.56 -12.48
CA MET A 110 -6.24 -2.78 -11.82
C MET A 110 -7.37 -1.99 -12.48
N HIS A 111 -7.13 -0.72 -12.79
CA HIS A 111 -8.09 0.16 -13.45
C HIS A 111 -8.43 -0.28 -14.88
N ALA A 112 -7.44 -0.78 -15.63
CA ALA A 112 -7.68 -1.39 -16.94
C ALA A 112 -8.64 -2.61 -16.89
N ARG A 113 -8.87 -3.16 -15.68
CA ARG A 113 -9.78 -4.28 -15.41
C ARG A 113 -11.01 -3.86 -14.60
N ASN A 114 -11.26 -2.56 -14.45
CA ASN A 114 -12.34 -1.99 -13.65
C ASN A 114 -12.34 -2.45 -12.18
N ARG A 115 -11.15 -2.59 -11.58
CA ARG A 115 -11.00 -3.04 -10.19
C ARG A 115 -10.52 -1.92 -9.28
N PRO A 116 -11.11 -1.77 -8.08
CA PRO A 116 -10.78 -0.67 -7.19
C PRO A 116 -9.40 -0.83 -6.56
N VAL A 117 -8.75 0.32 -6.35
CA VAL A 117 -7.47 0.45 -5.67
C VAL A 117 -7.58 1.45 -4.52
N LEU A 118 -7.30 1.00 -3.31
CA LEU A 118 -7.28 1.83 -2.11
C LEU A 118 -5.84 2.10 -1.67
N GLY A 119 -5.53 3.35 -1.34
CA GLY A 119 -4.27 3.68 -0.68
C GLY A 119 -4.39 3.56 0.83
N TRP A 120 -3.38 3.06 1.51
CA TRP A 120 -3.33 3.03 2.96
C TRP A 120 -2.10 3.77 3.49
N GLY A 121 -2.31 4.83 4.27
CA GLY A 121 -1.22 5.67 4.76
C GLY A 121 -1.58 6.56 5.95
N LEU A 122 -0.57 7.20 6.53
CA LEU A 122 -0.68 8.00 7.76
C LEU A 122 -1.49 9.30 7.61
N GLY A 123 -1.61 9.81 6.38
CA GLY A 123 -2.13 11.13 6.08
C GLY A 123 -1.27 11.81 5.03
N SER A 124 -1.55 13.08 4.76
CA SER A 124 -0.78 13.88 3.82
C SER A 124 -0.62 15.27 4.41
N PRO A 125 0.33 15.44 5.35
CA PRO A 125 0.52 16.71 6.03
C PRO A 125 0.87 17.81 5.03
N ARG A 126 0.45 19.03 5.36
CA ARG A 126 0.72 20.25 4.59
C ARG A 126 2.18 20.65 4.74
N GLY A 127 3.08 19.89 4.10
CA GLY A 127 4.52 20.12 4.10
C GLY A 127 5.19 19.49 2.87
N GLY A 128 6.38 20.00 2.54
CA GLY A 128 7.16 19.60 1.37
C GLY A 128 7.18 20.68 0.27
N ASN A 129 8.11 20.54 -0.68
CA ASN A 129 8.20 21.48 -1.78
C ASN A 129 6.96 21.34 -2.72
N PRO A 130 6.63 22.38 -3.54
CA PRO A 130 5.44 22.36 -4.39
C PRO A 130 5.38 21.19 -5.38
N ILE A 131 6.54 20.73 -5.86
CA ILE A 131 6.66 19.62 -6.82
C ILE A 131 6.29 18.30 -6.15
N GLU A 132 6.85 18.01 -4.97
CA GLU A 132 6.55 16.83 -4.18
C GLU A 132 5.07 16.80 -3.78
N ARG A 133 4.51 17.96 -3.41
CA ARG A 133 3.09 18.10 -3.11
C ARG A 133 2.23 17.77 -4.33
N ARG A 134 2.58 18.28 -5.50
CA ARG A 134 1.86 17.99 -6.75
C ARG A 134 1.94 16.51 -7.10
N PHE A 135 3.13 15.91 -7.02
CA PHE A 135 3.36 14.51 -7.33
C PHE A 135 2.56 13.58 -6.40
N ARG A 136 2.58 13.87 -5.10
CA ARG A 136 1.78 13.19 -4.08
C ARG A 136 0.29 13.31 -4.34
N LEU A 137 -0.20 14.52 -4.61
CA LEU A 137 -1.62 14.74 -4.91
C LEU A 137 -2.06 14.00 -6.18
N ASN A 138 -1.24 14.01 -7.23
CA ASN A 138 -1.51 13.30 -8.48
C ASN A 138 -1.54 11.78 -8.28
N PHE A 139 -0.74 11.24 -7.35
CA PHE A 139 -0.81 9.82 -7.00
C PHE A 139 -2.05 9.50 -6.18
N LEU A 140 -2.35 10.28 -5.14
CA LEU A 140 -3.53 10.04 -4.30
C LEU A 140 -4.83 10.14 -5.11
N ARG A 141 -4.89 11.03 -6.11
CA ARG A 141 -6.04 11.17 -7.01
C ARG A 141 -6.18 10.03 -8.01
N SER A 142 -5.14 9.22 -8.24
CA SER A 142 -5.27 8.01 -9.05
C SER A 142 -5.79 6.82 -8.26
N LEU A 143 -6.15 6.98 -6.98
CA LEU A 143 -6.71 5.91 -6.15
C LEU A 143 -8.23 6.10 -6.03
N ASP A 144 -8.96 4.99 -5.90
CA ASP A 144 -10.42 5.01 -5.73
C ASP A 144 -10.84 5.38 -4.31
N GLY A 145 -9.91 5.35 -3.36
CA GLY A 145 -10.11 5.80 -1.99
C GLY A 145 -8.84 5.64 -1.17
N VAL A 146 -8.88 6.17 0.05
CA VAL A 146 -7.77 6.08 1.00
C VAL A 146 -8.23 5.65 2.38
N ILE A 147 -7.43 4.81 3.02
CA ILE A 147 -7.55 4.37 4.40
C ILE A 147 -6.49 5.14 5.21
N ALA A 148 -6.93 5.86 6.22
CA ALA A 148 -6.06 6.57 7.16
C ALA A 148 -5.93 5.79 8.47
N TYR A 149 -4.73 5.80 9.06
CA TYR A 149 -4.51 5.21 10.40
C TYR A 149 -5.12 6.04 11.53
N SER A 150 -5.42 7.32 11.28
CA SER A 150 -5.91 8.24 12.31
C SER A 150 -6.99 9.16 11.76
N ARG A 151 -7.78 9.76 12.68
CA ARG A 151 -8.78 10.78 12.35
C ARG A 151 -8.11 11.99 11.69
N ARG A 152 -6.97 12.42 12.23
CA ARG A 152 -6.15 13.50 11.68
C ARG A 152 -5.71 13.21 10.24
N GLY A 153 -5.17 12.02 9.97
CA GLY A 153 -4.77 11.62 8.62
C GLY A 153 -5.95 11.60 7.64
N ALA A 154 -7.13 11.17 8.10
CA ALA A 154 -8.35 11.21 7.30
C ALA A 154 -8.78 12.66 6.98
N GLU A 155 -8.72 13.56 7.94
CA GLU A 155 -8.99 14.99 7.73
C GLU A 155 -8.01 15.62 6.74
N GLU A 156 -6.72 15.28 6.82
CA GLU A 156 -5.71 15.71 5.85
C GLU A 156 -6.04 15.25 4.43
N TYR A 157 -6.48 14.00 4.25
CA TYR A 157 -6.93 13.50 2.95
C TYR A 157 -8.19 14.20 2.44
N ARG A 158 -9.18 14.44 3.31
CA ARG A 158 -10.40 15.17 2.94
C ARG A 158 -10.08 16.61 2.53
N ALA A 159 -9.16 17.27 3.23
CA ALA A 159 -8.70 18.62 2.90
C ALA A 159 -7.98 18.71 1.54
N LEU A 160 -7.55 17.58 0.96
CA LEU A 160 -7.00 17.49 -0.39
C LEU A 160 -8.08 17.26 -1.47
N GLY A 161 -9.34 17.17 -1.08
CA GLY A 161 -10.48 16.92 -1.96
C GLY A 161 -10.62 15.44 -2.36
N LEU A 162 -10.08 14.50 -1.58
CA LEU A 162 -10.28 13.07 -1.82
C LEU A 162 -11.69 12.67 -1.34
N GLY A 163 -12.49 12.10 -2.25
CA GLY A 163 -13.91 11.83 -2.00
C GLY A 163 -14.21 10.62 -1.12
N ARG A 164 -13.37 9.57 -1.16
CA ARG A 164 -13.55 8.33 -0.38
C ARG A 164 -12.41 8.16 0.62
N VAL A 165 -12.68 8.52 1.87
CA VAL A 165 -11.71 8.48 2.97
C VAL A 165 -12.26 7.66 4.13
N PHE A 166 -11.57 6.57 4.44
CA PHE A 166 -11.86 5.64 5.53
C PHE A 166 -10.84 5.80 6.66
N THR A 167 -11.19 5.37 7.87
CA THR A 167 -10.27 5.40 9.01
C THR A 167 -10.20 4.04 9.69
N ALA A 168 -8.99 3.54 9.92
CA ALA A 168 -8.71 2.25 10.53
C ALA A 168 -7.76 2.46 11.74
N PHE A 169 -8.35 2.71 12.92
CA PHE A 169 -7.65 3.19 14.11
C PHE A 169 -6.70 2.16 14.77
N ASN A 170 -6.84 0.87 14.48
CA ASN A 170 -6.09 -0.23 15.12
C ASN A 170 -5.49 -1.20 14.10
N ALA A 171 -5.09 -0.70 12.94
CA ALA A 171 -4.54 -1.52 11.87
C ALA A 171 -3.00 -1.46 11.84
N VAL A 172 -2.42 -1.30 13.03
CA VAL A 172 -0.98 -1.32 13.38
C VAL A 172 -0.67 -2.68 13.98
#